data_AF-A0A8B6CCL0-F1
#
_entry.id   AF-A0A8B6CCL0-F1
#
_cell.length_a   1.000
_cell.length_b   1.000
_cell.length_c   1.000
_cell.angle_alpha   90.00
_cell.angle_beta   90.00
_cell.angle_gamma   90.00
#
_symmetry.space_group_name_H-M   'P 1'
#
loop_
_entity.id
_entity.type
_entity.pdbx_description
1 polymer ?
#
loop_
_entity_poly.entity_id
_entity_poly.type
_entity_poly.pdbx_seq_one_letter_code
_entity_poly.pdbx_strand_id
1 'polypeptide(L)'
;LRKSLRYMFSSDVFTLVSSFRPRPKNMEEGSFAGRLHIELQLSGCRCCPGHLTEDNFTEDAISKINCTNDNVILNRSSIMDLLKKLRYTALQNEQSRIDFDTDKVLSDSDFINLTGINKDNFNDLHSYIKNTVRNTPTRSTRTSLGIFLFKLKSGISNKVLSTIFNISRSSLRRAISCVRQALVKNFVPENLGFKHISHDDVVNLHTRPLAQTLFGDGTNTQAILVLDGTYMYIQKSGNFHFQRRSYSLHKGRPLVKPMVVVTTTGYFVTVLGPYLADCKNNDAAILKHMFNTNVEDIKEWVQDDDIFVVDRGFRDSLELLDDLGIKAQMPSLFNERPKTDDNR
;
A
#
# COMPACT_ATOMS: atom_id res chain seq x y z
N LEU A 1 -17.69 -49.52 -11.83
CA LEU A 1 -16.43 -49.53 -11.05
C LEU A 1 -15.18 -49.82 -11.91
N ARG A 2 -15.05 -50.96 -12.61
CA ARG A 2 -13.91 -51.20 -13.55
C ARG A 2 -13.88 -50.30 -14.80
N LYS A 3 -15.04 -49.83 -15.29
CA LYS A 3 -15.12 -48.84 -16.39
C LYS A 3 -14.89 -47.38 -15.97
N SER A 4 -15.08 -47.05 -14.68
CA SER A 4 -14.96 -45.67 -14.17
C SER A 4 -13.54 -45.29 -13.76
N LEU A 5 -12.69 -46.28 -13.42
CA LEU A 5 -11.29 -46.05 -13.03
C LEU A 5 -10.35 -45.90 -14.24
N ARG A 6 -10.68 -46.48 -15.40
CA ARG A 6 -9.94 -46.20 -16.66
C ARG A 6 -10.04 -44.73 -17.08
N TYR A 7 -11.09 -44.04 -16.68
CA TYR A 7 -11.27 -42.62 -16.93
C TYR A 7 -10.52 -41.72 -15.92
N MET A 8 -10.08 -42.21 -14.76
CA MET A 8 -9.34 -41.37 -13.79
C MET A 8 -7.85 -41.22 -14.11
N PHE A 9 -7.28 -42.08 -14.96
CA PHE A 9 -5.85 -42.12 -15.27
C PHE A 9 -5.53 -42.08 -16.78
N SER A 10 -6.53 -41.82 -17.64
CA SER A 10 -6.25 -41.37 -19.01
C SER A 10 -5.95 -39.87 -19.00
N SER A 11 -5.16 -39.42 -19.97
CA SER A 11 -4.80 -38.02 -20.25
C SER A 11 -5.98 -37.03 -20.27
N ASP A 12 -7.23 -37.51 -20.32
CA ASP A 12 -8.42 -36.69 -20.51
C ASP A 12 -8.96 -36.04 -19.21
N VAL A 13 -8.51 -36.45 -18.01
CA VAL A 13 -8.87 -35.76 -16.74
C VAL A 13 -8.06 -34.49 -16.51
N PHE A 14 -6.88 -34.38 -17.12
CA PHE A 14 -6.15 -33.10 -17.21
C PHE A 14 -7.01 -32.01 -17.87
N THR A 15 -7.96 -32.41 -18.73
CA THR A 15 -8.87 -31.51 -19.44
C THR A 15 -10.17 -31.19 -18.66
N LEU A 16 -10.60 -32.04 -17.72
CA LEU A 16 -11.89 -31.86 -17.03
C LEU A 16 -11.79 -31.02 -15.73
N VAL A 17 -10.63 -30.99 -15.08
CA VAL A 17 -10.38 -30.08 -13.95
C VAL A 17 -9.98 -28.68 -14.42
N SER A 18 -9.47 -28.55 -15.65
CA SER A 18 -9.13 -27.28 -16.29
C SER A 18 -10.32 -26.53 -16.91
N SER A 19 -11.52 -27.14 -16.94
CA SER A 19 -12.73 -26.54 -17.53
C SER A 19 -13.70 -25.90 -16.51
N PHE A 20 -13.46 -26.01 -15.20
CA PHE A 20 -14.36 -25.45 -14.18
C PHE A 20 -13.92 -24.13 -13.53
N ARG A 21 -12.66 -23.68 -13.66
CA ARG A 21 -12.19 -22.33 -13.23
C ARG A 21 -10.96 -21.86 -14.02
N PRO A 22 -10.73 -20.54 -14.16
CA PRO A 22 -9.58 -20.02 -14.89
C PRO A 22 -8.28 -20.49 -14.22
N ARG A 23 -7.33 -20.98 -15.03
CA ARG A 23 -5.98 -21.38 -14.61
C ARG A 23 -5.37 -20.34 -13.65
N PRO A 24 -4.85 -20.74 -12.47
CA PRO A 24 -3.78 -19.96 -11.85
C PRO A 24 -2.61 -19.98 -12.85
N LYS A 25 -2.17 -18.81 -13.30
CA LYS A 25 -1.21 -18.70 -14.41
C LYS A 25 0.18 -19.31 -14.16
N ASN A 26 0.48 -19.81 -12.95
CA ASN A 26 1.84 -20.16 -12.53
C ASN A 26 1.97 -21.54 -11.84
N MET A 27 1.12 -22.53 -12.13
CA MET A 27 1.46 -23.92 -11.79
C MET A 27 1.83 -24.66 -13.07
N GLU A 28 3.13 -24.87 -13.27
CA GLU A 28 3.61 -25.80 -14.28
C GLU A 28 3.07 -27.19 -13.98
N GLU A 29 2.53 -27.86 -15.01
CA GLU A 29 1.87 -29.18 -14.91
C GLU A 29 2.77 -30.23 -14.24
N GLY A 30 4.10 -30.06 -14.27
CA GLY A 30 5.09 -30.93 -13.62
C GLY A 30 5.11 -30.86 -12.08
N SER A 31 4.73 -29.73 -11.47
CA SER A 31 4.84 -29.52 -10.01
C SER A 31 3.83 -30.35 -9.21
N PHE A 32 2.59 -30.46 -9.71
CA PHE A 32 1.55 -31.25 -9.04
C PHE A 32 1.73 -32.74 -9.28
N ALA A 33 2.12 -33.13 -10.50
CA ALA A 33 2.45 -34.51 -10.85
C ALA A 33 3.66 -35.01 -10.05
N GLY A 34 4.71 -34.19 -9.91
CA GLY A 34 5.91 -34.51 -9.14
C GLY A 34 5.64 -34.71 -7.64
N ARG A 35 4.81 -33.85 -7.03
CA ARG A 35 4.40 -34.00 -5.62
C ARG A 35 3.56 -35.25 -5.38
N LEU A 36 2.66 -35.58 -6.30
CA LEU A 36 1.87 -36.81 -6.20
C LEU A 36 2.75 -38.07 -6.38
N HIS A 37 3.79 -37.98 -7.23
CA HIS A 37 4.74 -39.07 -7.49
C HIS A 37 5.64 -39.36 -6.28
N ILE A 38 6.16 -38.32 -5.62
CA ILE A 38 6.99 -38.45 -4.41
C ILE A 38 6.19 -39.13 -3.27
N GLU A 39 4.94 -38.73 -3.05
CA GLU A 39 4.15 -39.25 -1.92
C GLU A 39 3.54 -40.64 -2.17
N LEU A 40 3.31 -41.04 -3.42
CA LEU A 40 2.75 -42.36 -3.77
C LEU A 40 3.79 -43.49 -3.79
N GLN A 41 5.08 -43.18 -3.83
CA GLN A 41 6.09 -44.17 -4.23
C GLN A 41 7.20 -44.45 -3.20
N LEU A 42 7.18 -43.86 -2.00
CA LEU A 42 8.31 -43.98 -1.05
C LEU A 42 8.02 -44.76 0.23
N SER A 43 7.08 -45.69 0.24
CA SER A 43 7.15 -46.79 1.22
C SER A 43 8.03 -47.92 0.67
N GLY A 44 9.35 -47.78 0.78
CA GLY A 44 10.33 -48.84 0.46
C GLY A 44 11.25 -48.59 -0.74
N CYS A 45 11.03 -47.53 -1.53
CA CYS A 45 11.92 -47.14 -2.62
C CYS A 45 13.05 -46.23 -2.11
N ARG A 46 14.27 -46.40 -2.64
CA ARG A 46 15.45 -45.58 -2.31
C ARG A 46 15.69 -44.58 -3.43
N CYS A 47 15.78 -43.29 -3.10
CA CYS A 47 16.23 -42.23 -4.00
C CYS A 47 17.59 -41.71 -3.52
N CYS A 48 18.54 -41.47 -4.43
CA CYS A 48 19.81 -40.85 -4.05
C CYS A 48 19.62 -39.33 -3.83
N PRO A 49 20.39 -38.70 -2.93
CA PRO A 49 20.25 -37.27 -2.63
C PRO A 49 20.49 -36.35 -3.82
N GLY A 50 21.32 -36.76 -4.78
CA GLY A 50 21.65 -35.95 -5.97
C GLY A 50 20.50 -35.78 -6.97
N HIS A 51 19.39 -36.50 -6.79
CA HIS A 51 18.17 -36.34 -7.60
C HIS A 51 17.11 -35.46 -6.94
N LEU A 52 17.40 -34.92 -5.75
CA LEU A 52 16.49 -34.10 -4.99
C LEU A 52 17.07 -32.70 -4.78
N THR A 53 16.21 -31.69 -4.81
CA THR A 53 16.51 -30.32 -4.37
C THR A 53 15.36 -29.86 -3.49
N GLU A 54 15.65 -29.54 -2.22
CA GLU A 54 14.63 -29.21 -1.21
C GLU A 54 13.47 -30.24 -1.16
N ASP A 55 13.81 -31.52 -1.11
CA ASP A 55 12.86 -32.66 -1.10
C ASP A 55 11.95 -32.81 -2.34
N ASN A 56 12.24 -32.09 -3.43
CA ASN A 56 11.57 -32.26 -4.72
C ASN A 56 12.52 -32.87 -5.76
N PHE A 57 12.02 -33.69 -6.67
CA PHE A 57 12.82 -34.20 -7.79
C PHE A 57 13.30 -33.05 -8.68
N THR A 58 14.57 -33.11 -9.11
CA THR A 58 15.09 -32.19 -10.13
C THR A 58 14.42 -32.46 -11.49
N GLU A 59 14.34 -31.46 -12.36
CA GLU A 59 13.78 -31.62 -13.71
C GLU A 59 14.48 -32.73 -14.51
N ASP A 60 15.81 -32.80 -14.38
CA ASP A 60 16.63 -33.86 -14.97
C ASP A 60 16.24 -35.24 -14.41
N ALA A 61 16.02 -35.37 -13.09
CA ALA A 61 15.57 -36.62 -12.49
C ALA A 61 14.18 -37.02 -12.99
N ILE A 62 13.22 -36.09 -13.06
CA ILE A 62 11.87 -36.34 -13.58
C ILE A 62 11.93 -36.83 -15.03
N SER A 63 12.76 -36.19 -15.87
CA SER A 63 12.92 -36.55 -17.28
C SER A 63 13.48 -37.96 -17.50
N LYS A 64 14.16 -38.52 -16.49
CA LYS A 64 14.77 -39.85 -16.50
C LYS A 64 13.88 -40.94 -15.88
N ILE A 65 12.74 -40.57 -15.29
CA ILE A 65 11.78 -41.54 -14.75
C ILE A 65 11.05 -42.20 -15.92
N ASN A 66 11.44 -43.45 -16.22
CA ASN A 66 10.74 -44.28 -17.19
C ASN A 66 9.65 -45.10 -16.49
N CYS A 67 8.39 -44.89 -16.89
CA CYS A 67 7.29 -45.77 -16.47
C CYS A 67 7.45 -47.14 -17.14
N THR A 68 7.81 -48.16 -16.36
CA THR A 68 8.01 -49.52 -16.86
C THR A 68 6.73 -50.35 -16.89
N ASN A 69 5.64 -49.87 -16.30
CA ASN A 69 4.35 -50.54 -16.25
C ASN A 69 3.20 -49.53 -16.42
N ASP A 70 2.26 -49.86 -17.31
CA ASP A 70 1.06 -49.05 -17.56
C ASP A 70 -0.02 -49.22 -16.48
N ASN A 71 0.18 -50.13 -15.53
CA ASN A 71 -0.80 -50.47 -14.51
C ASN A 71 -0.16 -50.55 -13.13
N VAL A 72 -0.77 -49.89 -12.15
CA VAL A 72 -0.40 -49.97 -10.73
C VAL A 72 -1.53 -50.63 -9.97
N ILE A 73 -1.23 -51.71 -9.23
CA ILE A 73 -2.20 -52.35 -8.34
C ILE A 73 -2.10 -51.68 -6.97
N LEU A 74 -3.04 -50.77 -6.70
CA LEU A 74 -3.18 -50.15 -5.39
C LEU A 74 -4.15 -50.94 -4.52
N ASN A 75 -3.74 -51.27 -3.30
CA ASN A 75 -4.63 -51.91 -2.33
C ASN A 75 -5.59 -50.88 -1.69
N ARG A 76 -6.64 -51.36 -1.02
CA ARG A 76 -7.65 -50.50 -0.36
C ARG A 76 -7.01 -49.49 0.58
N SER A 77 -6.01 -49.89 1.36
CA SER A 77 -5.35 -49.03 2.34
C SER A 77 -4.60 -47.88 1.67
N SER A 78 -3.84 -48.17 0.61
CA SER A 78 -3.12 -47.17 -0.20
C SER A 78 -4.07 -46.17 -0.86
N ILE A 79 -5.20 -46.65 -1.40
CA ILE A 79 -6.23 -45.76 -1.99
C ILE A 79 -6.82 -44.84 -0.92
N MET A 80 -7.16 -45.38 0.26
CA MET A 80 -7.73 -44.58 1.35
C MET A 80 -6.73 -43.57 1.92
N ASP A 81 -5.45 -43.92 1.98
CA ASP A 81 -4.39 -43.02 2.42
C ASP A 81 -4.18 -41.88 1.41
N LEU A 82 -4.11 -42.20 0.11
CA LEU A 82 -4.06 -41.20 -0.96
C LEU A 82 -5.27 -40.26 -0.92
N LEU A 83 -6.48 -40.79 -0.79
CA LEU A 83 -7.69 -39.96 -0.71
C LEU A 83 -7.71 -39.07 0.53
N LYS A 84 -7.21 -39.55 1.67
CA LYS A 84 -7.06 -38.74 2.89
C LYS A 84 -6.05 -37.62 2.71
N LYS A 85 -4.89 -37.91 2.08
CA LYS A 85 -3.85 -36.93 1.78
C LYS A 85 -4.32 -35.90 0.76
N LEU A 86 -4.95 -36.32 -0.34
CA LEU A 86 -5.57 -35.43 -1.31
C LEU A 86 -6.64 -34.55 -0.67
N ARG A 87 -7.50 -35.12 0.20
CA ARG A 87 -8.49 -34.35 0.95
C ARG A 87 -7.81 -33.36 1.90
N TYR A 88 -6.76 -33.76 2.60
CA TYR A 88 -6.00 -32.88 3.48
C TYR A 88 -5.39 -31.72 2.69
N THR A 89 -4.67 -32.01 1.61
CA THR A 89 -4.07 -31.02 0.71
C THR A 89 -5.12 -30.12 0.05
N ALA A 90 -6.27 -30.66 -0.36
CA ALA A 90 -7.37 -29.87 -0.90
C ALA A 90 -8.01 -28.97 0.17
N LEU A 91 -8.18 -29.45 1.41
CA LEU A 91 -8.68 -28.64 2.53
C LEU A 91 -7.69 -27.54 2.95
N GLN A 92 -6.39 -27.80 2.85
CA GLN A 92 -5.35 -26.78 3.03
C GLN A 92 -5.38 -25.74 1.90
N ASN A 93 -5.66 -26.16 0.65
CA ASN A 93 -5.72 -25.29 -0.53
C ASN A 93 -7.09 -24.63 -0.78
N GLU A 94 -8.18 -25.07 -0.15
CA GLU A 94 -9.49 -24.38 -0.16
C GLU A 94 -9.39 -22.95 0.41
N GLN A 95 -8.32 -22.67 1.14
CA GLN A 95 -7.95 -21.36 1.65
C GLN A 95 -6.79 -20.75 0.87
N SER A 96 -6.78 -20.82 -0.47
CA SER A 96 -5.88 -20.00 -1.29
C SER A 96 -6.25 -18.51 -1.15
N ARG A 97 -5.98 -17.97 0.04
CA ARG A 97 -6.06 -16.57 0.36
C ARG A 97 -4.84 -15.93 -0.25
N ILE A 98 -4.96 -14.64 -0.54
CA ILE A 98 -3.76 -13.80 -0.56
C ILE A 98 -3.17 -13.90 0.85
N ASP A 99 -2.02 -14.56 0.95
CA ASP A 99 -1.34 -14.82 2.20
C ASP A 99 -0.13 -13.89 2.31
N PHE A 100 -0.19 -12.99 3.30
CA PHE A 100 0.92 -12.10 3.63
C PHE A 100 1.80 -12.65 4.75
N ASP A 101 1.45 -13.80 5.34
CA ASP A 101 2.19 -14.42 6.45
C ASP A 101 3.35 -15.28 5.97
N THR A 102 3.23 -15.92 4.80
CA THR A 102 4.25 -16.82 4.26
C THR A 102 5.11 -16.15 3.21
N ASP A 103 6.43 -16.12 3.44
CA ASP A 103 7.40 -15.46 2.56
C ASP A 103 7.56 -16.09 1.17
N LYS A 104 7.10 -17.33 0.98
CA LYS A 104 7.25 -18.11 -0.25
C LYS A 104 6.06 -17.99 -1.21
N VAL A 105 4.95 -17.36 -0.80
CA VAL A 105 3.70 -17.36 -1.58
C VAL A 105 3.60 -16.15 -2.51
N LEU A 106 4.02 -14.97 -2.04
CA LEU A 106 3.96 -13.73 -2.81
C LEU A 106 5.37 -13.26 -3.15
N SER A 107 5.61 -12.99 -4.43
CA SER A 107 6.85 -12.38 -4.90
C SER A 107 6.90 -10.88 -4.57
N ASP A 108 8.06 -10.24 -4.70
CA ASP A 108 8.16 -8.79 -4.46
C ASP A 108 7.28 -7.97 -5.43
N SER A 109 7.16 -8.44 -6.68
CA SER A 109 6.25 -7.81 -7.64
C SER A 109 4.78 -7.97 -7.23
N ASP A 110 4.41 -9.08 -6.60
CA ASP A 110 3.07 -9.26 -6.02
C ASP A 110 2.84 -8.26 -4.88
N PHE A 111 3.82 -8.05 -3.99
CA PHE A 111 3.73 -7.03 -2.94
C PHE A 111 3.50 -5.63 -3.53
N ILE A 112 4.27 -5.24 -4.55
CA ILE A 112 4.12 -3.94 -5.21
C ILE A 112 2.75 -3.82 -5.89
N ASN A 113 2.33 -4.85 -6.61
CA ASN A 113 1.05 -4.86 -7.33
C ASN A 113 -0.15 -4.77 -6.38
N LEU A 114 -0.11 -5.51 -5.27
CA LEU A 114 -1.22 -5.62 -4.34
C LEU A 114 -1.24 -4.47 -3.33
N THR A 115 -0.08 -4.02 -2.84
CA THR A 115 0.04 -3.08 -1.71
C THR A 115 0.63 -1.72 -2.08
N GLY A 116 1.33 -1.64 -3.22
CA GLY A 116 2.03 -0.43 -3.66
C GLY A 116 3.46 -0.29 -3.14
N ILE A 117 3.92 -1.21 -2.29
CA ILE A 117 5.27 -1.20 -1.70
C ILE A 117 5.91 -2.57 -1.86
N ASN A 118 7.25 -2.60 -1.86
CA ASN A 118 8.02 -3.84 -1.87
C ASN A 118 7.94 -4.56 -0.50
N LYS A 119 8.47 -5.77 -0.44
CA LYS A 119 8.41 -6.64 0.73
C LYS A 119 9.15 -6.08 1.93
N ASP A 120 10.29 -5.43 1.72
CA ASP A 120 11.09 -4.84 2.79
C ASP A 120 10.37 -3.66 3.44
N ASN A 121 9.83 -2.74 2.64
CA ASN A 121 9.01 -1.62 3.13
C ASN A 121 7.73 -2.11 3.81
N PHE A 122 7.15 -3.22 3.34
CA PHE A 122 6.01 -3.84 4.01
C PHE A 122 6.39 -4.36 5.40
N ASN A 123 7.55 -5.02 5.53
CA ASN A 123 8.04 -5.53 6.80
C ASN A 123 8.41 -4.40 7.77
N ASP A 124 9.02 -3.34 7.25
CA ASP A 124 9.32 -2.13 7.99
C ASP A 124 8.03 -1.48 8.53
N LEU A 125 7.05 -1.22 7.66
CA LEU A 125 5.74 -0.67 8.06
C LEU A 125 4.97 -1.60 9.00
N HIS A 126 5.14 -2.92 8.87
CA HIS A 126 4.56 -3.90 9.79
C HIS A 126 5.14 -3.78 11.21
N SER A 127 6.42 -3.41 11.32
CA SER A 127 7.10 -3.23 12.61
C SER A 127 6.42 -2.17 13.48
N TYR A 128 5.85 -1.13 12.88
CA TYR A 128 5.09 -0.07 13.54
C TYR A 128 3.76 -0.53 14.12
N ILE A 129 3.17 -1.60 13.60
CA ILE A 129 1.82 -2.03 14.01
C ILE A 129 1.81 -3.36 14.79
N LYS A 130 2.90 -4.14 14.73
CA LYS A 130 2.95 -5.53 15.26
C LYS A 130 2.55 -5.66 16.73
N ASN A 131 2.83 -4.64 17.54
CA ASN A 131 2.53 -4.63 18.98
C ASN A 131 1.17 -4.02 19.32
N THR A 132 0.52 -3.32 18.38
CA THR A 132 -0.75 -2.61 18.62
C THR A 132 -1.93 -3.36 17.99
N VAL A 133 -1.74 -3.93 16.81
CA VAL A 133 -2.76 -4.73 16.14
C VAL A 133 -2.66 -6.17 16.65
N ARG A 134 -3.79 -6.76 17.03
CA ARG A 134 -3.85 -8.15 17.51
C ARG A 134 -4.17 -9.11 16.37
N ASN A 135 -3.54 -10.29 16.43
CA ASN A 135 -3.97 -11.45 15.65
C ASN A 135 -5.39 -11.86 16.07
N THR A 136 -6.14 -12.43 15.13
CA THR A 136 -7.46 -13.02 15.38
C THR A 136 -7.51 -14.39 14.72
N PRO A 137 -8.49 -15.24 15.04
CA PRO A 137 -8.66 -16.53 14.35
C PRO A 137 -8.81 -16.42 12.82
N THR A 138 -9.23 -15.25 12.32
CA THR A 138 -9.51 -15.03 10.88
C THR A 138 -8.44 -14.26 10.12
N ARG A 139 -7.49 -13.63 10.83
CA ARG A 139 -6.48 -12.76 10.20
C ARG A 139 -5.32 -12.52 11.15
N SER A 140 -4.11 -12.51 10.59
CA SER A 140 -2.91 -12.05 11.27
C SER A 140 -2.76 -10.52 11.20
N THR A 141 -1.75 -9.99 11.90
CA THR A 141 -1.34 -8.58 11.77
C THR A 141 -0.82 -8.24 10.37
N ARG A 142 -0.06 -9.15 9.73
CA ARG A 142 0.45 -8.96 8.36
C ARG A 142 -0.69 -8.94 7.36
N THR A 143 -1.61 -9.91 7.43
CA THR A 143 -2.83 -9.94 6.62
C THR A 143 -3.66 -8.66 6.82
N SER A 144 -3.70 -8.13 8.04
CA SER A 144 -4.42 -6.88 8.31
C SER A 144 -3.78 -5.67 7.63
N LEU A 145 -2.45 -5.56 7.66
CA LEU A 145 -1.71 -4.53 6.92
C LEU A 145 -1.90 -4.69 5.41
N GLY A 146 -1.80 -5.92 4.90
CA GLY A 146 -2.05 -6.24 3.50
C GLY A 146 -3.44 -5.80 3.04
N ILE A 147 -4.50 -6.10 3.82
CA ILE A 147 -5.86 -5.62 3.53
C ILE A 147 -5.94 -4.09 3.48
N PHE A 148 -5.30 -3.40 4.43
CA PHE A 148 -5.29 -1.94 4.51
C PHE A 148 -4.60 -1.32 3.28
N LEU A 149 -3.40 -1.78 2.95
CA LEU A 149 -2.63 -1.28 1.80
C LEU A 149 -3.29 -1.64 0.48
N PHE A 150 -3.82 -2.86 0.34
CA PHE A 150 -4.59 -3.26 -0.84
C PHE A 150 -5.77 -2.32 -1.06
N LYS A 151 -6.52 -2.02 0.01
CA LYS A 151 -7.63 -1.07 -0.07
C LYS A 151 -7.18 0.31 -0.54
N LEU A 152 -6.08 0.84 0.00
CA LEU A 152 -5.53 2.14 -0.40
C LEU A 152 -5.05 2.14 -1.85
N LYS A 153 -4.30 1.12 -2.27
CA LYS A 153 -3.71 1.01 -3.61
C LYS A 153 -4.76 0.83 -4.71
N SER A 154 -5.81 0.06 -4.45
CA SER A 154 -6.77 -0.39 -5.47
C SER A 154 -8.10 0.37 -5.46
N GLY A 155 -8.48 1.00 -4.35
CA GLY A 155 -9.80 1.61 -4.18
C GLY A 155 -10.97 0.61 -4.09
N ILE A 156 -10.73 -0.70 -4.22
CA ILE A 156 -11.76 -1.75 -4.34
C ILE A 156 -12.71 -1.77 -3.14
N SER A 157 -14.00 -2.02 -3.38
CA SER A 157 -15.02 -2.06 -2.33
C SER A 157 -14.74 -3.10 -1.24
N ASN A 158 -15.18 -2.83 -0.01
CA ASN A 158 -15.04 -3.77 1.11
C ASN A 158 -15.75 -5.11 0.85
N LYS A 159 -16.78 -5.13 -0.01
CA LYS A 159 -17.48 -6.36 -0.41
C LYS A 159 -16.58 -7.26 -1.27
N VAL A 160 -15.90 -6.67 -2.26
CA VAL A 160 -14.99 -7.44 -3.12
C VAL A 160 -13.76 -7.88 -2.34
N LEU A 161 -13.17 -7.01 -1.51
CA LEU A 161 -12.04 -7.41 -0.67
C LEU A 161 -12.43 -8.51 0.33
N SER A 162 -13.66 -8.50 0.88
CA SER A 162 -14.12 -9.58 1.76
C SER A 162 -14.19 -10.93 1.04
N THR A 163 -14.50 -10.94 -0.26
CA THR A 163 -14.46 -12.12 -1.10
C THR A 163 -13.02 -12.57 -1.37
N ILE A 164 -12.13 -11.64 -1.75
CA ILE A 164 -10.71 -11.93 -2.05
C ILE A 164 -9.99 -12.55 -0.84
N PHE A 165 -10.18 -11.97 0.34
CA PHE A 165 -9.53 -12.46 1.58
C PHE A 165 -10.34 -13.56 2.28
N ASN A 166 -11.52 -13.90 1.77
CA ASN A 166 -12.44 -14.86 2.38
C ASN A 166 -12.66 -14.60 3.90
N ILE A 167 -12.95 -13.35 4.25
CA ILE A 167 -13.27 -12.91 5.61
C ILE A 167 -14.56 -12.12 5.62
N SER A 168 -15.24 -12.02 6.77
CA SER A 168 -16.44 -11.20 6.85
C SER A 168 -16.16 -9.71 6.62
N ARG A 169 -17.12 -8.98 6.05
CA ARG A 169 -17.05 -7.52 5.86
C ARG A 169 -16.74 -6.78 7.18
N SER A 170 -17.25 -7.27 8.30
CA SER A 170 -17.00 -6.71 9.62
C SER A 170 -15.55 -6.95 10.07
N SER A 171 -14.99 -8.15 9.83
CA SER A 171 -13.58 -8.42 10.12
C SER A 171 -12.65 -7.54 9.27
N LEU A 172 -12.97 -7.36 7.99
CA LEU A 172 -12.22 -6.49 7.08
C LEU A 172 -12.24 -5.02 7.53
N ARG A 173 -13.42 -4.49 7.90
CA ARG A 173 -13.54 -3.12 8.43
C ARG A 173 -12.71 -2.93 9.69
N ARG A 174 -12.71 -3.92 10.59
CA ARG A 174 -11.87 -3.89 11.80
C ARG A 174 -10.39 -3.92 11.46
N ALA A 175 -9.97 -4.74 10.50
CA ALA A 175 -8.57 -4.77 10.04
C ALA A 175 -8.10 -3.38 9.58
N ILE A 176 -8.85 -2.76 8.68
CA ILE A 176 -8.56 -1.40 8.18
C ILE A 176 -8.53 -0.38 9.33
N SER A 177 -9.52 -0.41 10.22
CA SER A 177 -9.60 0.56 11.32
C SER A 177 -8.44 0.41 12.31
N CYS A 178 -8.12 -0.81 12.71
CA CYS A 178 -7.04 -1.08 13.68
C CYS A 178 -5.67 -0.71 13.10
N VAL A 179 -5.39 -1.06 11.83
CA VAL A 179 -4.14 -0.69 11.16
C VAL A 179 -4.02 0.82 11.03
N ARG A 180 -5.07 1.51 10.56
CA ARG A 180 -5.07 2.97 10.46
C ARG A 180 -4.79 3.64 11.81
N GLN A 181 -5.44 3.19 12.88
CA GLN A 181 -5.23 3.74 14.22
C GLN A 181 -3.80 3.46 14.72
N ALA A 182 -3.27 2.27 14.48
CA ALA A 182 -1.90 1.93 14.86
C ALA A 182 -0.86 2.77 14.10
N LEU A 183 -1.04 2.96 12.78
CA LEU A 183 -0.14 3.81 11.99
C LEU A 183 -0.22 5.27 12.41
N VAL A 184 -1.41 5.83 12.63
CA VAL A 184 -1.55 7.20 13.16
C VAL A 184 -0.86 7.37 14.51
N LYS A 185 -0.88 6.34 15.35
CA LYS A 185 -0.27 6.40 16.68
C LYS A 185 1.25 6.22 16.65
N ASN A 186 1.75 5.30 15.82
CA ASN A 186 3.13 4.81 15.93
C ASN A 186 4.01 5.20 14.73
N PHE A 187 3.44 5.28 13.52
CA PHE A 187 4.20 5.59 12.30
C PHE A 187 4.24 7.09 12.03
N VAL A 188 3.08 7.74 12.10
CA VAL A 188 2.94 9.17 11.75
C VAL A 188 3.88 10.05 12.58
N PRO A 189 3.93 9.96 13.94
CA PRO A 189 4.78 10.85 14.72
C PRO A 189 6.28 10.71 14.46
N GLU A 190 6.72 9.58 13.89
CA GLU A 190 8.12 9.32 13.55
C GLU A 190 8.48 9.69 12.11
N ASN A 191 7.48 9.93 11.24
CA ASN A 191 7.70 10.05 9.79
C ASN A 191 6.95 11.22 9.14
N LEU A 192 6.10 11.94 9.88
CA LEU A 192 5.32 13.05 9.36
C LEU A 192 4.90 14.02 10.48
N GLY A 193 4.83 15.30 10.14
CA GLY A 193 4.43 16.39 11.04
C GLY A 193 5.65 17.04 11.68
N PHE A 194 5.63 18.35 11.91
CA PHE A 194 6.84 19.14 12.20
C PHE A 194 7.79 18.54 13.27
N LYS A 195 7.27 17.84 14.29
CA LYS A 195 8.07 17.23 15.35
C LYS A 195 8.94 16.03 14.96
N HIS A 196 8.66 15.36 13.84
CA HIS A 196 9.39 14.14 13.47
C HIS A 196 10.83 14.42 12.97
N ILE A 197 11.09 15.66 12.54
CA ILE A 197 12.39 16.10 12.03
C ILE A 197 12.75 17.44 12.66
N SER A 198 14.01 17.61 13.08
CA SER A 198 14.45 18.88 13.64
C SER A 198 14.58 19.95 12.55
N HIS A 199 14.47 21.22 12.94
CA HIS A 199 14.72 22.35 12.05
C HIS A 199 16.16 22.26 11.49
N ASP A 200 17.15 22.03 12.35
CA ASP A 200 18.55 21.85 11.96
C ASP A 200 18.75 20.72 10.95
N ASP A 201 18.08 19.58 11.10
CA ASP A 201 18.16 18.48 10.13
C ASP A 201 17.56 18.88 8.77
N VAL A 202 16.47 19.66 8.75
CA VAL A 202 15.91 20.17 7.50
C VAL A 202 16.88 21.13 6.81
N VAL A 203 17.49 22.04 7.56
CA VAL A 203 18.49 22.99 7.04
C VAL A 203 19.69 22.23 6.47
N ASN A 204 20.25 21.29 7.23
CA ASN A 204 21.50 20.60 6.89
C ASN A 204 21.32 19.50 5.83
N LEU A 205 20.24 18.72 5.90
CA LEU A 205 20.07 17.51 5.08
C LEU A 205 19.07 17.69 3.94
N HIS A 206 18.15 18.65 4.05
CA HIS A 206 17.00 18.76 3.16
C HIS A 206 16.83 20.13 2.51
N THR A 207 17.83 21.00 2.63
CA THR A 207 17.88 22.26 1.89
C THR A 207 18.93 22.21 0.79
N ARG A 208 18.51 22.37 -0.47
CA ARG A 208 19.40 22.33 -1.62
C ARG A 208 20.27 23.59 -1.68
N PRO A 209 21.58 23.48 -2.00
CA PRO A 209 22.46 24.64 -2.16
C PRO A 209 21.94 25.68 -3.16
N LEU A 210 21.32 25.23 -4.26
CA LEU A 210 20.71 26.11 -5.25
C LEU A 210 19.58 26.95 -4.64
N ALA A 211 18.73 26.36 -3.79
CA ALA A 211 17.65 27.11 -3.16
C ALA A 211 18.18 28.13 -2.15
N GLN A 212 19.23 27.76 -1.39
CA GLN A 212 19.92 28.71 -0.50
C GLN A 212 20.51 29.89 -1.28
N THR A 213 21.10 29.63 -2.45
CA THR A 213 21.66 30.71 -3.28
C THR A 213 20.58 31.63 -3.86
N LEU A 214 19.40 31.08 -4.19
CA LEU A 214 18.32 31.83 -4.81
C LEU A 214 17.48 32.63 -3.80
N PHE A 215 17.26 32.08 -2.61
CA PHE A 215 16.29 32.62 -1.65
C PHE A 215 16.87 32.93 -0.27
N GLY A 216 17.95 32.25 0.12
CA GLY A 216 18.59 32.42 1.42
C GLY A 216 19.46 33.67 1.50
N ASP A 217 19.95 33.96 2.69
CA ASP A 217 20.86 35.08 2.98
C ASP A 217 22.34 34.68 3.04
N GLY A 218 22.66 33.41 2.76
CA GLY A 218 24.02 32.87 2.76
C GLY A 218 24.54 32.42 4.13
N THR A 219 23.75 32.53 5.20
CA THR A 219 24.10 32.04 6.54
C THR A 219 23.95 30.52 6.69
N ASN A 220 23.17 29.89 5.80
CA ASN A 220 22.79 28.47 5.86
C ASN A 220 22.11 28.07 7.18
N THR A 221 21.35 28.98 7.80
CA THR A 221 20.54 28.67 8.98
C THR A 221 19.05 28.61 8.68
N GLN A 222 18.62 29.03 7.48
CA GLN A 222 17.20 29.13 7.10
C GLN A 222 16.67 27.81 6.56
N ALA A 223 15.53 27.36 7.07
CA ALA A 223 14.75 26.30 6.45
C ALA A 223 13.98 26.87 5.25
N ILE A 224 14.07 26.20 4.11
CA ILE A 224 13.30 26.57 2.90
C ILE A 224 12.21 25.52 2.66
N LEU A 225 10.98 25.90 2.93
CA LEU A 225 9.80 25.06 2.78
C LEU A 225 8.98 25.46 1.55
N VAL A 226 8.48 24.48 0.82
CA VAL A 226 7.57 24.64 -0.32
C VAL A 226 6.20 24.14 0.11
N LEU A 227 5.19 25.01 -0.02
CA LEU A 227 3.83 24.69 0.40
C LEU A 227 2.92 24.68 -0.82
N ASP A 228 2.11 23.62 -0.93
CA ASP A 228 1.10 23.53 -1.98
C ASP A 228 -0.15 22.77 -1.53
N GLY A 229 -1.31 23.29 -1.95
CA GLY A 229 -2.60 22.64 -1.79
C GLY A 229 -2.88 21.70 -2.94
N THR A 230 -2.75 20.38 -2.72
CA THR A 230 -3.03 19.40 -3.78
C THR A 230 -4.48 18.89 -3.72
N TYR A 231 -4.87 18.06 -4.68
CA TYR A 231 -6.24 17.57 -4.83
C TYR A 231 -6.30 16.05 -4.78
N MET A 232 -7.09 15.51 -3.86
CA MET A 232 -7.50 14.11 -3.87
C MET A 232 -8.93 13.99 -4.37
N TYR A 233 -9.12 13.47 -5.58
CA TYR A 233 -10.45 13.23 -6.12
C TYR A 233 -11.14 12.11 -5.37
N ILE A 234 -12.42 12.34 -5.05
CA ILE A 234 -13.24 11.36 -4.35
C ILE A 234 -14.51 11.06 -5.15
N GLN A 235 -15.09 9.90 -4.88
CA GLN A 235 -16.38 9.54 -5.44
C GLN A 235 -17.50 10.35 -4.81
N LYS A 236 -18.63 10.45 -5.51
CA LYS A 236 -19.84 11.10 -5.00
C LYS A 236 -20.26 10.44 -3.68
N SER A 237 -20.37 11.24 -2.64
CA SER A 237 -20.84 10.77 -1.33
C SER A 237 -22.37 10.69 -1.30
N GLY A 238 -22.87 9.67 -0.61
CA GLY A 238 -24.30 9.58 -0.26
C GLY A 238 -24.71 10.56 0.84
N ASN A 239 -23.74 11.16 1.56
CA ASN A 239 -24.01 12.23 2.53
C ASN A 239 -24.10 13.56 1.78
N PHE A 240 -25.31 14.11 1.67
CA PHE A 240 -25.58 15.34 0.93
C PHE A 240 -24.79 16.55 1.43
N HIS A 241 -24.67 16.73 2.75
CA HIS A 241 -23.91 17.83 3.33
C HIS A 241 -22.43 17.76 2.95
N PHE A 242 -21.81 16.58 3.16
CA PHE A 242 -20.41 16.36 2.77
C PHE A 242 -20.22 16.50 1.26
N GLN A 243 -21.12 15.94 0.45
CA GLN A 243 -21.09 16.00 -1.01
C GLN A 243 -21.07 17.43 -1.54
N ARG A 244 -21.87 18.33 -0.96
CA ARG A 244 -21.88 19.74 -1.36
C ARG A 244 -20.56 20.43 -1.01
N ARG A 245 -20.01 20.15 0.17
CA ARG A 245 -18.78 20.80 0.65
C ARG A 245 -17.50 20.25 0.00
N SER A 246 -17.52 19.01 -0.46
CA SER A 246 -16.39 18.43 -1.20
C SER A 246 -16.43 18.73 -2.70
N TYR A 247 -17.49 19.34 -3.24
CA TYR A 247 -17.54 19.68 -4.66
C TYR A 247 -16.72 20.94 -4.98
N SER A 248 -15.68 20.80 -5.79
CA SER A 248 -14.92 21.93 -6.31
C SER A 248 -15.58 22.46 -7.58
N LEU A 249 -16.00 23.73 -7.58
CA LEU A 249 -16.48 24.41 -8.79
C LEU A 249 -15.36 24.54 -9.83
N HIS A 250 -14.14 24.86 -9.39
CA HIS A 250 -12.97 24.99 -10.25
C HIS A 250 -12.63 23.68 -10.98
N LYS A 251 -12.69 22.52 -10.30
CA LYS A 251 -12.39 21.22 -10.92
C LYS A 251 -13.62 20.48 -11.46
N GLY A 252 -14.82 21.00 -11.22
CA GLY A 252 -16.08 20.39 -11.65
C GLY A 252 -16.37 19.01 -11.04
N ARG A 253 -15.73 18.65 -9.91
CA ARG A 253 -15.89 17.32 -9.30
C ARG A 253 -15.63 17.30 -7.79
N PRO A 254 -16.10 16.26 -7.08
CA PRO A 254 -15.80 16.07 -5.66
C PRO A 254 -14.32 15.81 -5.43
N LEU A 255 -13.74 16.54 -4.50
CA LEU A 255 -12.36 16.40 -4.05
C LEU A 255 -12.22 16.81 -2.58
N VAL A 256 -11.10 16.42 -2.00
CA VAL A 256 -10.60 17.01 -0.76
C VAL A 256 -9.17 17.49 -1.00
N LYS A 257 -8.72 18.44 -0.19
CA LYS A 257 -7.43 19.10 -0.35
C LYS A 257 -6.51 18.82 0.83
N PRO A 258 -5.46 18.00 0.68
CA PRO A 258 -4.37 18.04 1.65
C PRO A 258 -3.44 19.22 1.34
N MET A 259 -2.99 19.90 2.39
CA MET A 259 -1.92 20.89 2.30
C MET A 259 -0.60 20.18 2.55
N VAL A 260 0.29 20.20 1.57
CA VAL A 260 1.57 19.50 1.63
C VAL A 260 2.66 20.53 1.90
N VAL A 261 3.50 20.25 2.89
CA VAL A 261 4.70 21.02 3.18
C VAL A 261 5.89 20.12 2.90
N VAL A 262 6.70 20.50 1.92
CA VAL A 262 7.93 19.77 1.56
C VAL A 262 9.13 20.67 1.64
N THR A 263 10.31 20.07 1.74
CA THR A 263 11.58 20.79 1.59
C THR A 263 11.97 20.92 0.12
N THR A 264 13.06 21.65 -0.15
CA THR A 264 13.60 21.80 -1.51
C THR A 264 14.23 20.52 -2.07
N THR A 265 14.49 19.49 -1.26
CA THR A 265 14.86 18.15 -1.74
C THR A 265 13.65 17.30 -2.14
N GLY A 266 12.43 17.74 -1.80
CA GLY A 266 11.20 16.97 -1.96
C GLY A 266 10.88 16.09 -0.74
N TYR A 267 11.59 16.27 0.37
CA TYR A 267 11.29 15.58 1.62
C TYR A 267 9.98 16.10 2.21
N PHE A 268 9.10 15.19 2.64
CA PHE A 268 7.81 15.57 3.23
C PHE A 268 8.00 15.97 4.70
N VAL A 269 7.71 17.23 5.02
CA VAL A 269 7.71 17.69 6.42
C VAL A 269 6.34 17.38 7.05
N THR A 270 5.26 17.77 6.38
CA THR A 270 3.90 17.44 6.85
C THR A 270 2.89 17.38 5.70
N VAL A 271 1.77 16.70 5.96
CA VAL A 271 0.58 16.71 5.11
C VAL A 271 -0.64 16.97 5.98
N LEU A 272 -1.21 18.16 5.88
CA LEU A 272 -2.33 18.60 6.70
C LEU A 272 -3.68 18.45 6.02
N GLY A 273 -4.71 18.25 6.84
CA GLY A 273 -6.09 18.08 6.42
C GLY A 273 -6.54 16.61 6.47
N PRO A 274 -7.35 16.13 5.50
CA PRO A 274 -7.74 16.83 4.28
C PRO A 274 -8.85 17.88 4.50
N TYR A 275 -8.72 19.03 3.84
CA TYR A 275 -9.70 20.12 3.83
C TYR A 275 -10.78 19.89 2.77
N LEU A 276 -11.96 20.48 2.96
CA LEU A 276 -13.05 20.40 2.00
C LEU A 276 -12.85 21.37 0.84
N ALA A 277 -13.44 21.08 -0.32
CA ALA A 277 -13.29 21.90 -1.51
C ALA A 277 -14.13 23.21 -1.50
N ASP A 278 -14.83 23.49 -0.39
CA ASP A 278 -15.66 24.67 -0.24
C ASP A 278 -14.82 25.97 -0.23
N CYS A 279 -15.49 27.10 -0.44
CA CYS A 279 -14.84 28.41 -0.56
C CYS A 279 -14.06 28.85 0.69
N LYS A 280 -14.23 28.16 1.83
CA LYS A 280 -13.54 28.48 3.08
C LYS A 280 -12.12 27.92 3.14
N ASN A 281 -11.78 26.94 2.29
CA ASN A 281 -10.45 26.30 2.30
C ASN A 281 -9.73 26.55 0.97
N ASN A 282 -9.50 27.82 0.65
CA ASN A 282 -8.45 28.20 -0.30
C ASN A 282 -7.07 28.12 0.38
N ASP A 283 -5.98 28.21 -0.38
CA ASP A 283 -4.65 27.90 0.12
C ASP A 283 -4.21 28.90 1.21
N ALA A 284 -4.45 30.20 1.00
CA ALA A 284 -4.25 31.22 2.02
C ALA A 284 -5.06 30.98 3.31
N ALA A 285 -6.33 30.60 3.22
CA ALA A 285 -7.17 30.33 4.39
C ALA A 285 -6.71 29.09 5.16
N ILE A 286 -6.24 28.06 4.44
CA ILE A 286 -5.64 26.88 5.05
C ILE A 286 -4.36 27.27 5.79
N LEU A 287 -3.46 28.05 5.17
CA LEU A 287 -2.23 28.51 5.81
C LEU A 287 -2.51 29.36 7.06
N LYS A 288 -3.48 30.29 6.98
CA LYS A 288 -3.93 31.05 8.14
C LYS A 288 -4.44 30.15 9.26
N HIS A 289 -5.25 29.14 8.94
CA HIS A 289 -5.71 28.16 9.93
C HIS A 289 -4.54 27.42 10.58
N MET A 290 -3.54 27.00 9.80
CA MET A 290 -2.36 26.27 10.30
C MET A 290 -1.66 27.05 11.43
N PHE A 291 -1.33 28.31 11.19
CA PHE A 291 -0.65 29.15 12.19
C PHE A 291 -1.59 29.60 13.30
N ASN A 292 -2.82 30.00 13.00
CA ASN A 292 -3.76 30.50 14.02
C ASN A 292 -4.12 29.43 15.06
N THR A 293 -4.20 28.17 14.64
CA THR A 293 -4.51 27.04 15.54
C THR A 293 -3.26 26.30 16.02
N ASN A 294 -2.07 26.75 15.62
CA ASN A 294 -0.79 26.12 15.89
C ASN A 294 -0.78 24.61 15.58
N VAL A 295 -1.21 24.26 14.36
CA VAL A 295 -1.29 22.86 13.95
C VAL A 295 0.09 22.22 14.02
N GLU A 296 0.18 21.07 14.69
CA GLU A 296 1.43 20.32 14.87
C GLU A 296 2.57 21.12 15.51
N ASP A 297 2.23 22.16 16.29
CA ASP A 297 3.21 23.04 16.96
C ASP A 297 4.18 23.69 15.94
N ILE A 298 3.62 24.11 14.79
CA ILE A 298 4.35 24.75 13.70
C ILE A 298 5.04 26.05 14.14
N LYS A 299 4.46 26.81 15.08
CA LYS A 299 5.03 28.07 15.57
C LYS A 299 6.29 27.86 16.41
N GLU A 300 6.44 26.70 17.03
CA GLU A 300 7.62 26.31 17.77
C GLU A 300 8.71 25.75 16.88
N TRP A 301 8.35 25.26 15.69
CA TRP A 301 9.28 24.65 14.74
C TRP A 301 9.86 25.66 13.75
N VAL A 302 9.00 26.51 13.18
CA VAL A 302 9.40 27.54 12.21
C VAL A 302 10.09 28.67 12.96
N GLN A 303 11.22 29.12 12.44
CA GLN A 303 12.04 30.17 13.02
C GLN A 303 11.91 31.48 12.25
N ASP A 304 12.25 32.60 12.90
CA ASP A 304 12.39 33.89 12.23
C ASP A 304 13.37 33.75 11.05
N ASP A 305 13.09 34.48 9.98
CA ASP A 305 13.84 34.47 8.73
C ASP A 305 13.76 33.18 7.90
N ASP A 306 13.03 32.13 8.33
CA ASP A 306 12.72 30.97 7.49
C ASP A 306 11.95 31.36 6.23
N ILE A 307 12.07 30.55 5.17
CA ILE A 307 11.57 30.90 3.84
C ILE A 307 10.47 29.96 3.40
N PHE A 308 9.32 30.53 3.04
CA PHE A 308 8.18 29.81 2.50
C PHE A 308 8.04 30.13 1.01
N VAL A 309 8.30 29.13 0.16
CA VAL A 309 8.06 29.19 -1.27
C VAL A 309 6.61 28.79 -1.53
N VAL A 310 5.82 29.73 -2.03
CA VAL A 310 4.37 29.61 -2.19
C VAL A 310 3.93 30.09 -3.57
N ASP A 311 2.79 29.59 -4.04
CA ASP A 311 2.15 30.10 -5.26
C ASP A 311 1.21 31.29 -4.96
N ARG A 312 0.46 31.73 -5.97
CA ARG A 312 -0.46 32.87 -5.83
C ARG A 312 -1.72 32.58 -5.00
N GLY A 313 -2.07 31.32 -4.79
CA GLY A 313 -3.17 30.92 -3.92
C GLY A 313 -2.97 31.37 -2.47
N PHE A 314 -1.72 31.69 -2.09
CA PHE A 314 -1.32 32.15 -0.76
C PHE A 314 -1.18 33.67 -0.64
N ARG A 315 -1.51 34.45 -1.68
CA ARG A 315 -1.36 35.92 -1.66
C ARG A 315 -2.00 36.58 -0.44
N ASP A 316 -3.20 36.12 -0.08
CA ASP A 316 -3.96 36.72 1.03
C ASP A 316 -3.39 36.34 2.40
N SER A 317 -2.36 35.49 2.47
CA SER A 317 -1.65 35.09 3.71
C SER A 317 -0.24 35.67 3.82
N LEU A 318 0.20 36.51 2.89
CA LEU A 318 1.56 37.10 2.92
C LEU A 318 1.77 38.01 4.13
N GLU A 319 0.80 38.84 4.49
CA GLU A 319 0.87 39.70 5.69
C GLU A 319 1.05 38.87 6.97
N LEU A 320 0.35 37.73 7.08
CA LEU A 320 0.51 36.82 8.23
C LEU A 320 1.93 36.25 8.29
N LEU A 321 2.52 35.89 7.15
CA LEU A 321 3.87 35.35 7.12
C LEU A 321 4.89 36.41 7.55
N ASP A 322 4.74 37.64 7.07
CA ASP A 322 5.57 38.78 7.44
C ASP A 322 5.49 39.10 8.95
N ASP A 323 4.27 39.12 9.51
CA ASP A 323 4.02 39.31 10.95
C ASP A 323 4.68 38.22 11.83
N LEU A 324 4.90 37.02 11.25
CA LEU A 324 5.55 35.89 11.91
C LEU A 324 7.06 35.83 11.63
N GLY A 325 7.64 36.83 10.95
CA GLY A 325 9.06 36.85 10.59
C GLY A 325 9.44 35.87 9.46
N ILE A 326 8.46 35.32 8.74
CA ILE A 326 8.68 34.33 7.68
C ILE A 326 8.77 35.01 6.32
N LYS A 327 9.85 34.75 5.59
CA LYS A 327 10.10 35.27 4.24
C LYS A 327 9.29 34.50 3.20
N ALA A 328 8.24 35.11 2.67
CA ALA A 328 7.46 34.52 1.59
C ALA A 328 8.08 34.78 0.20
N GLN A 329 8.37 33.72 -0.54
CA GLN A 329 8.85 33.77 -1.92
C GLN A 329 7.75 33.29 -2.87
N MET A 330 7.27 34.18 -3.74
CA MET A 330 6.19 33.91 -4.68
C MET A 330 6.60 34.32 -6.11
N PRO A 331 6.24 33.55 -7.16
CA PRO A 331 6.58 33.89 -8.54
C PRO A 331 6.05 35.26 -9.00
N SER A 332 6.96 36.11 -9.48
CA SER A 332 6.70 37.47 -9.98
C SER A 332 6.45 37.48 -11.50
N LEU A 333 5.26 37.06 -11.96
CA LEU A 333 4.89 37.18 -13.39
C LEU A 333 3.52 37.82 -13.63
N PHE A 334 3.55 38.96 -14.33
CA PHE A 334 2.56 40.02 -14.51
C PHE A 334 2.59 41.10 -13.42
N ASN A 335 3.17 42.24 -13.79
CA ASN A 335 3.03 43.54 -13.15
C ASN A 335 1.64 43.71 -12.57
N GLU A 336 1.57 44.30 -11.38
CA GLU A 336 0.37 44.92 -10.86
C GLU A 336 -0.34 45.64 -12.02
N ARG A 337 -1.56 45.21 -12.38
CA ARG A 337 -2.37 46.07 -13.23
C ARG A 337 -2.57 47.35 -12.41
N PRO A 338 -2.22 48.53 -12.94
CA PRO A 338 -2.51 49.78 -12.25
C PRO A 338 -3.99 49.75 -11.88
N LYS A 339 -4.32 50.14 -10.65
CA LYS A 339 -5.71 50.39 -10.26
C LYS A 339 -6.26 51.37 -11.30
N THR A 340 -7.14 50.91 -12.17
CA THR A 340 -7.95 51.80 -12.99
C THR A 340 -8.94 52.44 -12.03
N ASP A 341 -8.75 53.74 -11.78
CA ASP A 341 -9.79 54.56 -11.18
C ASP A 341 -11.03 54.46 -12.07
N ASP A 342 -12.00 53.65 -11.64
CA ASP A 342 -13.36 53.69 -12.16
C ASP A 342 -14.03 54.96 -11.63
N ASN A 343 -13.71 56.08 -12.28
CA ASN A 343 -14.54 57.25 -12.33
C ASN A 343 -15.04 57.41 -13.77
N ARG A 344 -16.13 56.72 -14.11
CA ARG A 344 -17.11 57.13 -15.12
C ARG A 344 -18.49 56.62 -14.79
#